data_AF-A0A075GUR5-F1
#
_entry.id   AF-A0A075GUR5-F1
#
_cell.length_a   1.000
_cell.length_b   1.000
_cell.length_c   1.000
_cell.angle_alpha   90.00
_cell.angle_beta   90.00
_cell.angle_gamma   90.00
#
_symmetry.space_group_name_H-M   'P 1'
#
loop_
_entity.id
_entity.type
_entity.pdbx_description
1 polymer ?
#
loop_
_entity_poly.entity_id
_entity_poly.type
_entity_poly.pdbx_seq_one_letter_code
_entity_poly.pdbx_strand_id
1 'polypeptide(L)' 'SVNALAIYNEEKMLAEYLHTFINTFRARDVLSAVVTVPDQTPPSVLANLDLYCTDLVDRGQVVIS' A
#
# COMPACT_ATOMS: atom_id res chain seq x y z
N SER A 1 -6.37 7.57 -6.71
CA SER A 1 -6.73 6.24 -6.17
C SER A 1 -5.61 5.28 -6.51
N VAL A 2 -5.10 4.50 -5.56
CA VAL A 2 -4.06 3.46 -5.80
C VAL A 2 -4.54 2.45 -6.86
N ASN A 3 -5.84 2.15 -6.88
CA ASN A 3 -6.46 1.32 -7.92
C ASN A 3 -6.33 1.93 -9.33
N ALA A 4 -6.31 3.26 -9.48
CA ALA A 4 -6.15 3.86 -10.80
C ALA A 4 -4.72 3.66 -11.34
N LEU A 5 -3.71 3.73 -10.49
CA LEU A 5 -2.31 3.49 -10.87
C LEU A 5 -2.04 2.03 -11.23
N ALA A 6 -2.69 1.10 -10.52
CA ALA A 6 -2.61 -0.32 -10.87
C ALA A 6 -3.24 -0.65 -12.24
N ILE A 7 -4.25 0.11 -12.68
CA ILE A 7 -4.90 -0.07 -14.00
C ILE A 7 -3.98 0.35 -15.16
N TYR A 8 -3.07 1.31 -14.95
CA TYR A 8 -2.13 1.77 -15.99
C TYR A 8 -0.89 0.85 -16.16
N ASN A 9 -0.77 -0.20 -15.35
CA ASN A 9 0.18 -1.31 -15.52
C ASN A 9 1.68 -0.93 -15.57
N GLU A 10 2.05 0.26 -15.10
CA GLU A 10 3.45 0.64 -14.93
C GLU A 10 3.87 0.40 -13.48
N GLU A 11 4.38 -0.81 -13.21
CA GLU A 11 4.82 -1.22 -11.86
C GLU A 11 5.80 -0.23 -11.21
N LYS A 12 6.64 0.44 -12.02
CA LYS A 12 7.55 1.50 -11.57
C LYS A 12 6.81 2.73 -11.06
N MET A 13 5.77 3.18 -11.77
CA MET A 13 5.00 4.37 -11.39
C MET A 13 4.29 4.17 -10.06
N LEU A 14 3.80 2.96 -9.81
CA LEU A 14 3.17 2.61 -8.53
C LEU A 14 4.18 2.56 -7.38
N ALA A 15 5.36 1.97 -7.60
CA ALA A 15 6.43 1.96 -6.60
C ALA A 15 6.88 3.39 -6.24
N GLU A 16 7.07 4.25 -7.25
CA GLU A 16 7.42 5.66 -7.06
C GLU A 16 6.32 6.45 -6.33
N TYR A 17 5.05 6.18 -6.64
CA TYR A 17 3.93 6.77 -5.93
C TYR A 17 3.92 6.36 -4.45
N LEU A 18 4.07 5.07 -4.15
CA LEU A 18 4.10 4.57 -2.77
C LEU A 18 5.28 5.15 -1.99
N HIS A 19 6.45 5.22 -2.62
CA HIS A 19 7.62 5.86 -2.05
C HIS A 19 7.35 7.34 -1.69
N THR A 20 6.80 8.11 -2.64
CA THR A 20 6.46 9.53 -2.43
C THR A 20 5.40 9.71 -1.34
N PHE A 21 4.38 8.85 -1.35
CA PHE A 21 3.29 8.87 -0.37
C PHE A 21 3.81 8.65 1.05
N ILE A 22 4.66 7.64 1.24
CA ILE A 22 5.23 7.31 2.56
C ILE A 22 6.21 8.38 3.02
N ASN A 23 7.00 8.95 2.12
CA ASN A 23 7.87 10.08 2.45
C ASN A 23 7.08 11.33 2.88
N THR A 24 5.82 11.48 2.45
CA THR A 24 4.96 12.58 2.92
C THR A 24 4.62 12.44 4.41
N PHE A 25 4.51 11.22 4.93
CA PHE A 25 4.30 10.97 6.36
C PHE A 25 5.51 11.41 7.18
N ARG A 26 6.71 11.11 6.70
CA ARG A 26 7.96 11.55 7.31
C ARG A 26 8.07 13.07 7.36
N ALA A 27 7.70 13.76 6.28
CA ALA A 27 7.73 15.23 6.22
C ALA A 27 6.71 15.92 7.13
N ARG A 28 5.73 15.17 7.66
CA ARG A 28 4.64 15.68 8.51
C ARG A 28 4.66 15.13 9.93
N ASP A 29 5.76 14.48 10.33
CA ASP A 29 5.93 13.84 11.64
C ASP A 29 4.78 12.86 12.00
N VAL A 30 4.26 12.15 10.98
CA VAL A 30 3.23 11.13 11.19
C VAL A 30 3.88 9.88 11.79
N LEU A 31 3.41 9.48 12.97
CA LEU A 31 3.98 8.36 13.74
C LEU A 31 3.52 6.98 13.26
N SER A 32 2.31 6.87 12.71
CA SER A 32 1.74 5.61 12.22
C SER A 32 0.71 5.88 11.12
N ALA A 33 0.67 4.99 10.13
CA ALA A 33 -0.34 4.98 9.09
C ALA A 33 -0.83 3.55 8.88
N VAL A 34 -2.15 3.36 8.85
CA VAL A 34 -2.77 2.07 8.54
C VAL A 34 -3.32 2.15 7.13
N VAL A 35 -2.83 1.28 6.25
CA VAL A 35 -3.28 1.19 4.85
C VAL A 35 -4.05 -0.10 4.67
N THR A 36 -5.31 0.00 4.25
CA THR A 36 -6.13 -1.15 3.88
C THR A 36 -6.11 -1.34 2.38
N VAL A 37 -5.79 -2.54 1.93
CA VAL A 37 -5.82 -2.94 0.52
C VAL A 37 -6.86 -4.04 0.30
N PRO A 38 -7.52 -4.09 -0.86
CA PRO A 38 -8.46 -5.16 -1.19
C PRO A 38 -7.75 -6.50 -1.44
N ASP A 39 -8.44 -7.61 -1.22
CA ASP A 39 -7.89 -8.98 -1.43
C ASP A 39 -7.43 -9.25 -2.87
N GLN A 40 -7.98 -8.50 -3.84
CA GLN A 40 -7.65 -8.62 -5.26
C GLN A 40 -6.45 -7.77 -5.68
N THR A 41 -5.67 -7.26 -4.71
CA THR A 41 -4.50 -6.44 -4.99
C THR A 41 -3.42 -7.27 -5.68
N PRO A 42 -2.82 -6.79 -6.79
CA PRO A 42 -1.79 -7.56 -7.49
C PRO A 42 -0.58 -7.87 -6.58
N PRO A 43 0.03 -9.05 -6.68
CA PRO A 43 1.15 -9.45 -5.81
C PRO A 43 2.33 -8.47 -5.83
N SER A 44 2.62 -7.84 -6.97
CA SER A 44 3.71 -6.84 -7.08
C SER A 44 3.45 -5.57 -6.26
N VAL A 45 2.18 -5.19 -6.07
CA VAL A 45 1.79 -4.08 -5.19
C VAL A 45 1.96 -4.47 -3.73
N LEU A 46 1.55 -5.70 -3.37
CA LEU A 46 1.74 -6.22 -2.01
C LEU A 46 3.21 -6.31 -1.65
N ALA A 47 4.07 -6.78 -2.56
CA ALA A 47 5.52 -6.81 -2.37
C ALA A 47 6.11 -5.41 -2.17
N ASN A 48 5.63 -4.39 -2.88
CA ASN A 48 6.06 -3.01 -2.65
C ASN A 48 5.60 -2.49 -1.28
N LEU A 49 4.39 -2.83 -0.83
CA LEU A 49 3.92 -2.46 0.51
C LEU A 49 4.74 -3.14 1.61
N ASP A 50 5.10 -4.40 1.43
CA ASP A 50 6.00 -5.14 2.34
C ASP A 50 7.37 -4.47 2.50
N LEU A 51 7.90 -3.88 1.42
CA LEU A 51 9.17 -3.14 1.48
C LEU A 51 9.09 -1.84 2.29
N TYR A 52 7.93 -1.18 2.34
CA TYR A 52 7.81 0.14 2.95
C TYR A 52 7.04 0.16 4.27
N CYS A 53 6.23 -0.86 4.55
CA CYS A 53 5.50 -1.01 5.81
C CYS A 53 6.36 -1.78 6.82
N THR A 54 6.31 -1.37 8.09
CA THR A 54 7.01 -2.07 9.17
C THR A 54 6.31 -3.38 9.54
N ASP A 55 4.98 -3.38 9.47
CA ASP A 55 4.14 -4.54 9.77
C ASP A 55 3.09 -4.73 8.67
N LEU A 56 2.93 -5.97 8.23
CA LEU A 56 1.86 -6.40 7.33
C LEU A 56 0.94 -7.35 8.10
N VAL A 57 -0.30 -6.92 8.31
CA VAL A 57 -1.32 -7.73 8.97
C VAL A 57 -2.28 -8.25 7.91
N ASP A 58 -2.19 -9.54 7.60
CA ASP A 58 -3.26 -10.20 6.86
C ASP A 58 -4.50 -10.21 7.77
N ARG A 59 -5.53 -9.48 7.33
CA ARG A 59 -6.74 -9.28 8.11
C ARG A 59 -7.65 -10.49 8.11
N GLY A 60 -7.32 -11.58 7.40
CA GLY A 60 -8.00 -12.87 7.45
C GLY A 60 -9.51 -12.72 7.54
N GLN A 61 -10.17 -12.50 6.39
CA GLN A 61 -11.61 -12.31 6.20
C GLN A 61 -12.42 -12.21 7.52
N VAL A 62 -12.54 -11.00 8.08
CA VAL A 62 -13.41 -10.76 9.25
C VAL A 62 -14.87 -10.94 8.78
N VAL A 63 -15.40 -12.14 8.91
CA VAL A 63 -16.83 -12.43 8.78
C VAL A 63 -17.51 -11.87 10.02
N ILE A 64 -18.06 -10.66 9.92
CA ILE A 64 -19.06 -10.21 10.89
C ILE A 64 -20.37 -10.86 10.46
N SER A 65 -20.82 -11.87 11.20
CA SER A 65 -22.15 -12.49 11.05
C SER A 65 -23.21 -11.68 11.75
#